data_AF-A0A820MIK3-F1
#
_entry.id   AF-A0A820MIK3-F1
#
_cell.length_a   1.000
_cell.length_b   1.000
_cell.length_c   1.000
_cell.angle_alpha   90.00
_cell.angle_beta   90.00
_cell.angle_gamma   90.00
#
_symmetry.space_group_name_H-M   'P 1'
#
loop_
_entity.id
_entity.type
_entity.pdbx_description
1 polymer ?
#
loop_
_entity_poly.entity_id
_entity_poly.type
_entity_poly.pdbx_seq_one_letter_code
_entity_poly.pdbx_strand_id
1 'polypeptide(L)' 'TLECSYLRRINNVIVERPQHMFMRVAVGIHGENIDDAIETYNLLSEKWFTHA' A
#
# COMPACT_ATOMS: atom_id res chain seq x y z
N THR A 1 -10.20 12.03 -1.67
CA THR A 1 -10.29 10.75 -0.95
C THR A 1 -9.03 10.55 -0.14
N LEU A 2 -9.13 9.88 1.02
CA LEU A 2 -8.02 9.55 1.92
C LEU A 2 -6.80 8.97 1.18
N GLU A 3 -7.04 8.22 0.10
CA GLU A 3 -6.01 7.65 -0.77
C GLU A 3 -4.99 8.69 -1.25
N CYS A 4 -5.38 9.93 -1.58
CA CYS A 4 -4.45 10.96 -2.06
C CYS A 4 -3.61 11.64 -0.97
N SER A 5 -3.99 11.52 0.31
CA SER A 5 -3.20 12.04 1.44
C SER A 5 -2.09 11.07 1.87
N TYR A 6 -2.24 9.77 1.61
CA TYR A 6 -1.25 8.75 2.01
C TYR A 6 -0.19 8.45 0.95
N LEU A 7 -0.39 8.88 -0.30
CA LEU A 7 0.63 8.73 -1.34
C LEU A 7 1.83 9.63 -1.06
N ARG A 8 3.04 9.06 -1.10
CA ARG A 8 4.27 9.84 -0.96
C ARG A 8 4.38 10.89 -2.05
N ARG A 9 4.90 12.05 -1.64
CA ARG A 9 5.20 13.19 -2.51
C ARG A 9 6.67 13.53 -2.42
N ILE A 10 7.29 13.79 -3.56
CA ILE A 10 8.63 14.35 -3.67
C ILE A 10 8.48 15.65 -4.45
N ASN A 11 9.02 16.75 -3.92
CA ASN A 11 8.90 18.08 -4.53
C ASN A 11 7.45 18.47 -4.86
N ASN A 12 6.52 18.13 -3.96
CA ASN A 12 5.07 18.34 -4.11
C ASN A 12 4.39 17.59 -5.27
N VAL A 13 5.11 16.69 -5.94
CA VAL A 13 4.55 15.79 -6.98
C VAL A 13 4.27 14.43 -6.36
N ILE A 14 3.11 13.85 -6.67
CA ILE A 14 2.75 12.50 -6.24
C ILE A 14 3.62 11.50 -7.02
N VAL A 15 4.44 10.73 -6.30
CA VAL A 15 5.36 9.74 -6.88
C VAL A 15 4.88 8.30 -6.69
N GLU A 16 3.96 8.09 -5.75
CA GLU A 16 3.44 6.78 -5.38
C GLU A 16 2.06 6.57 -6.04
N ARG A 17 1.81 5.37 -6.56
CA ARG A 17 0.46 4.93 -6.98
C ARG A 17 -0.21 4.21 -5.80
N PRO A 18 -1.54 4.14 -5.73
CA PRO A 18 -2.23 3.40 -4.66
C PRO A 18 -1.71 1.97 -4.47
N GLN A 19 -1.39 1.27 -5.57
CA GLN A 19 -0.80 -0.06 -5.53
C GLN A 19 0.59 -0.09 -4.86
N HIS A 20 1.43 0.91 -5.11
CA HIS A 20 2.73 1.02 -4.42
C HIS A 20 2.55 1.24 -2.92
N MET A 21 1.51 2.00 -2.54
CA MET A 21 1.16 2.24 -1.14
C MET A 21 0.75 0.94 -0.44
N PHE A 22 -0.11 0.12 -1.07
CA PHE A 22 -0.50 -1.18 -0.53
C PHE A 22 0.69 -2.13 -0.39
N MET A 23 1.56 -2.21 -1.41
CA MET A 23 2.74 -3.08 -1.34
C MET A 23 3.70 -2.63 -0.23
N ARG A 24 3.90 -1.32 -0.06
CA ARG A 24 4.72 -0.78 1.03
C ARG A 24 4.15 -1.15 2.40
N VAL A 25 2.83 -1.10 2.58
CA VAL A 25 2.17 -1.49 3.83
C VAL A 25 2.32 -2.99 4.06
N ALA A 26 2.07 -3.82 3.05
CA ALA A 26 2.20 -5.27 3.16
C ALA A 26 3.62 -5.70 3.54
N VAL A 27 4.65 -5.16 2.87
CA VAL A 27 6.06 -5.40 3.21
C VAL A 27 6.40 -4.87 4.61
N GLY A 28 5.81 -3.74 5.02
CA GLY A 28 6.01 -3.20 6.36
C GLY A 28 5.46 -4.10 7.48
N ILE A 29 4.42 -4.88 7.21
CA ILE A 29 3.81 -5.81 8.16
C ILE A 29 4.57 -7.15 8.18
N HIS A 30 4.87 -7.71 7.00
CA HIS A 30 5.39 -9.07 6.87
C HIS A 30 6.93 -9.17 6.75
N GLY A 31 7.63 -8.05 6.51
CA GLY A 31 9.08 -8.00 6.47
C GLY A 31 9.69 -8.88 5.38
N GLU A 32 10.48 -9.88 5.80
CA GLU A 32 11.13 -10.84 4.90
C GLU A 32 10.20 -11.97 4.42
N ASN A 33 9.01 -12.11 5.01
CA ASN A 33 8.03 -13.08 4.53
C ASN A 33 7.28 -12.52 3.31
N ILE A 34 7.82 -12.80 2.12
CA ILE A 34 7.31 -12.27 0.86
C ILE A 34 5.98 -12.91 0.47
N ASP A 35 5.77 -14.20 0.78
CA ASP A 35 4.54 -14.91 0.39
C ASP A 35 3.32 -14.30 1.08
N ASP A 36 3.40 -14.08 2.41
CA ASP A 36 2.36 -13.41 3.17
C ASP A 36 2.19 -11.94 2.76
N ALA A 37 3.29 -11.26 2.39
CA ALA A 37 3.22 -9.88 1.90
C ALA A 37 2.43 -9.77 0.59
N ILE A 38 2.58 -10.74 -0.32
CA ILE A 38 1.83 -10.80 -1.57
C ILE A 38 0.35 -11.09 -1.29
N GLU A 39 0.05 -11.99 -0.36
CA GLU A 39 -1.33 -12.28 0.05
C GLU A 39 -2.01 -11.02 0.61
N THR A 40 -1.39 -10.35 1.57
CA THR A 40 -1.91 -9.11 2.16
C THR A 40 -2.04 -7.99 1.12
N TYR A 41 -1.10 -7.88 0.17
CA TYR A 41 -1.23 -6.94 -0.95
C TYR A 41 -2.47 -7.24 -1.79
N ASN A 42 -2.69 -8.50 -2.17
CA ASN A 42 -3.85 -8.89 -2.97
C ASN A 42 -5.16 -8.56 -2.25
N LEU A 43 -5.25 -8.88 -0.95
CA LEU A 43 -6.41 -8.58 -0.10
C LEU A 43 -6.69 -7.06 0.01
N LEU A 44 -5.65 -6.23 0.13
CA LEU A 44 -5.76 -4.76 0.16
C LEU A 44 -6.15 -4.19 -1.22
N SER A 45 -5.57 -4.73 -2.29
CA SER A 45 -5.78 -4.25 -3.66
C SER A 45 -7.19 -4.53 -4.18
N GLU A 46 -7.79 -5.63 -3.75
CA GLU A 46 -9.15 -6.06 -4.13
C GLU A 46 -10.26 -5.34 -3.36
N LYS A 47 -9.92 -4.32 -2.55
CA LYS A 47 -10.85 -3.51 -1.73
C LYS A 47 -11.64 -4.30 -0.68
N TRP A 48 -11.18 -5.48 -0.25
CA TRP A 48 -11.85 -6.24 0.81
C TRP A 48 -11.78 -5.53 2.17
N PHE A 49 -10.83 -4.62 2.38
CA PHE A 49 -10.75 -3.79 3.56
C PHE A 49 -10.28 -2.37 3.22
N THR A 50 -11.01 -1.36 3.69
CA THR A 50 -10.45 -0.01 3.86
C THR A 50 -10.04 0.09 5.33
N HIS A 51 -8.74 0.04 5.61
CA HIS A 51 -8.26 0.49 6.91
C HIS A 51 -8.48 2.01 7.00
N ALA A 52 -9.19 2.44 8.04
CA ALA A 52 -9.42 3.85 8.38
C ALA A 52 -8.16 4.46 9.00
#